data_AF-G5A444-F1
#
_entry.id   AF-G5A444-F1
#
_cell.length_a   1.000
_cell.length_b   1.000
_cell.length_c   1.000
_cell.angle_alpha   90.00
_cell.angle_beta   90.00
_cell.angle_gamma   90.00
#
_symmetry.space_group_name_H-M   'P 1'
#
loop_
_entity.id
_entity.type
_entity.pdbx_description
1 polymer ?
#
loop_
_entity_poly.entity_id
_entity_poly.type
_entity_poly.pdbx_seq_one_letter_code
_entity_poly.pdbx_strand_id
1 'polypeptide(L)'
;MGKQTVNSAFLVLVPLLVAAVLNAFLSSNHVPVVVPQHLDLTWEHKYFRPSGDDVSGVKGNPAKNHRSPCPALNALANHGYLPRDGKNVTPHVLQDALVEVYNLDQSLAEFLVSTLADKFSLADLGEHNVVEHDASLVHDDACIGTDPSSVNMTLASSLLARGNKDQCITRMTLAAYRREREAESAANTPDFEETFTAQRALTSYSESAVMLLVMGDEATTSISVDHARSFLIQERIPDDYEKPKVPVTLFRSLWITLQLKVLALLSPILG
;
A
#
# COMPACT_ATOMS: atom_id res chain seq x y z
N MET A 1 32.33 17.61 -27.72
CA MET A 1 32.21 16.19 -27.33
C MET A 1 33.00 15.96 -26.04
N GLY A 2 32.34 16.13 -24.88
CA GLY A 2 32.87 15.71 -23.59
C GLY A 2 32.05 14.51 -23.11
N LYS A 3 32.69 13.35 -22.97
CA LYS A 3 32.05 12.10 -22.52
C LYS A 3 31.58 12.28 -21.08
N GLN A 4 30.28 12.14 -20.82
CA GLN A 4 29.77 11.92 -19.47
C GLN A 4 30.26 10.55 -19.00
N THR A 5 31.21 10.55 -18.08
CA THR A 5 31.63 9.37 -17.34
C THR A 5 30.54 9.00 -16.34
N VAL A 6 29.88 7.87 -16.59
CA VAL A 6 28.99 7.24 -15.61
C VAL A 6 29.84 6.84 -14.40
N ASN A 7 29.44 7.30 -13.22
CA ASN A 7 30.15 7.04 -11.97
C ASN A 7 30.09 5.53 -11.65
N SER A 8 31.24 4.87 -11.67
CA SER A 8 31.40 3.42 -11.55
C SER A 8 30.88 2.84 -10.22
N ALA A 9 30.69 3.68 -9.19
CA ALA A 9 30.06 3.29 -7.93
C ALA A 9 28.57 2.94 -8.08
N PHE A 10 27.86 3.57 -9.03
CA PHE A 10 26.42 3.35 -9.26
C PHE A 10 26.14 2.01 -9.95
N LEU A 11 27.11 1.49 -10.72
CA LEU A 11 27.03 0.18 -11.40
C LEU A 11 27.33 -1.01 -10.47
N VAL A 12 27.87 -0.77 -9.27
CA VAL A 12 28.27 -1.81 -8.32
C VAL A 12 27.30 -1.93 -7.13
N LEU A 13 26.61 -0.84 -6.75
CA LEU A 13 25.66 -0.86 -5.62
C LEU A 13 24.32 -1.55 -5.93
N VAL A 14 23.82 -1.45 -7.15
CA VAL A 14 22.54 -2.06 -7.54
C VAL A 14 22.61 -3.60 -7.57
N PRO A 15 23.68 -4.24 -8.10
CA PRO A 15 23.85 -5.69 -8.00
C PRO A 15 24.04 -6.20 -6.57
N LEU A 16 24.65 -5.42 -5.68
CA LEU A 16 24.90 -5.81 -4.28
C LEU A 16 23.63 -5.83 -3.43
N LEU A 17 22.72 -4.87 -3.65
CA LEU A 17 21.39 -4.86 -3.02
C LEU A 17 20.50 -6.00 -3.52
N VAL A 18 20.55 -6.29 -4.83
CA VAL A 18 19.84 -7.44 -5.42
C VAL A 18 20.42 -8.76 -4.91
N ALA A 19 21.75 -8.88 -4.80
CA ALA A 19 22.41 -10.08 -4.27
C ALA A 19 22.18 -10.29 -2.76
N ALA A 20 22.09 -9.23 -1.96
CA ALA A 20 21.77 -9.32 -0.53
C ALA A 20 20.33 -9.80 -0.30
N VAL A 21 19.37 -9.34 -1.12
CA VAL A 21 17.98 -9.81 -1.10
C VAL A 21 17.87 -11.26 -1.58
N LEU A 22 18.65 -11.66 -2.61
CA LEU A 22 18.70 -13.05 -3.08
C LEU A 22 19.36 -14.02 -2.08
N ASN A 23 20.39 -13.60 -1.34
CA ASN A 23 21.05 -14.45 -0.34
C ASN A 23 20.20 -14.66 0.93
N ALA A 24 19.37 -13.67 1.29
CA ALA A 24 18.37 -13.85 2.35
C ALA A 24 17.31 -14.90 1.95
N PHE A 25 16.95 -14.96 0.65
CA PHE A 25 16.03 -15.95 0.09
C PHE A 25 16.54 -17.40 0.13
N LEU A 26 17.86 -17.61 0.03
CA LEU A 26 18.45 -18.96 -0.01
C LEU A 26 18.70 -19.58 1.38
N SER A 27 18.62 -18.79 2.46
CA SER A 27 18.91 -19.26 3.82
C SER A 27 17.68 -19.66 4.66
N SER A 28 16.46 -19.46 4.17
CA SER A 28 15.23 -19.78 4.93
C SER A 28 14.44 -20.92 4.32
N ASN A 29 15.08 -22.09 4.14
CA ASN A 29 14.39 -23.35 3.90
C ASN A 29 14.20 -24.09 5.22
N HIS A 30 13.23 -23.64 6.02
CA HIS A 30 12.53 -24.51 6.95
C HIS A 30 11.04 -24.21 6.85
N VAL A 31 10.32 -25.12 6.18
CA VAL A 31 8.86 -25.13 6.13
C VAL A 31 8.36 -25.94 7.32
N PRO A 32 7.86 -25.34 8.41
CA PRO A 32 7.02 -26.07 9.33
C PRO A 32 5.71 -26.39 8.61
N VAL A 33 5.38 -27.68 8.50
CA VAL A 33 4.06 -28.13 8.08
C VAL A 33 3.09 -27.79 9.21
N VAL A 34 2.40 -26.66 9.08
CA VAL A 34 1.32 -26.27 9.97
C VAL A 34 0.02 -26.81 9.39
N VAL A 35 -0.74 -27.52 10.22
CA VAL A 35 -2.07 -28.06 9.90
C VAL A 35 -2.98 -26.88 9.52
N PRO A 36 -3.67 -26.92 8.36
CA PRO A 36 -4.54 -25.83 7.95
C PRO A 36 -5.63 -25.62 9.00
N GLN A 37 -5.62 -24.48 9.68
CA GLN A 37 -6.82 -23.99 10.33
C GLN A 37 -7.69 -23.42 9.21
N HIS A 38 -8.68 -24.21 8.82
CA HIS A 38 -9.66 -23.87 7.81
C HIS A 38 -10.26 -22.50 8.15
N LEU A 39 -10.16 -21.52 7.24
CA LEU A 39 -10.96 -20.30 7.34
C LEU A 39 -12.43 -20.71 7.52
N ASP A 40 -13.07 -20.16 8.54
CA ASP A 40 -14.51 -20.31 8.72
C ASP A 40 -15.21 -19.46 7.65
N LEU A 41 -15.55 -20.08 6.52
CA LEU A 41 -16.21 -19.47 5.37
C LEU A 41 -17.72 -19.31 5.55
N THR A 42 -18.25 -19.38 6.78
CA THR A 42 -19.70 -19.53 6.98
C THR A 42 -20.56 -18.27 6.80
N TRP A 43 -20.04 -17.07 6.46
CA TRP A 43 -20.89 -15.83 6.39
C TRP A 43 -20.54 -14.79 5.29
N GLU A 44 -21.05 -15.03 4.08
CA GLU A 44 -21.35 -14.14 2.91
C GLU A 44 -20.30 -13.13 2.37
N HIS A 45 -19.13 -12.93 2.98
CA HIS A 45 -18.17 -11.85 2.63
C HIS A 45 -18.81 -10.48 2.38
N LYS A 46 -19.98 -10.28 3.00
CA LYS A 46 -20.79 -9.09 2.82
C LYS A 46 -20.02 -7.89 3.32
N TYR A 47 -20.01 -6.85 2.48
CA TYR A 47 -19.39 -5.58 2.81
C TYR A 47 -20.11 -4.93 4.00
N PHE A 48 -19.34 -4.63 5.04
CA PHE A 48 -19.74 -3.80 6.17
C PHE A 48 -18.55 -2.96 6.60
N ARG A 49 -18.69 -1.64 6.58
CA ARG A 49 -17.67 -0.71 7.06
C ARG A 49 -18.14 -0.01 8.33
N PRO A 50 -17.40 -0.12 9.45
CA PRO A 50 -17.69 0.63 10.66
C PRO A 50 -17.42 2.13 10.45
N SER A 51 -18.06 2.99 11.22
CA SER A 51 -17.96 4.45 11.08
C SER A 51 -18.14 5.17 12.42
N GLY A 52 -17.72 6.44 12.48
CA GLY A 52 -17.85 7.26 13.68
C GLY A 52 -16.97 6.75 14.82
N ASP A 53 -17.44 6.89 16.05
CA ASP A 53 -16.67 6.55 17.27
C ASP A 53 -16.42 5.05 17.45
N ASP A 54 -17.05 4.20 16.62
CA ASP A 54 -16.85 2.75 16.64
C ASP A 54 -15.61 2.29 15.87
N VAL A 55 -14.87 3.19 15.21
CA VAL A 55 -13.66 2.88 14.43
C VAL A 55 -12.48 3.79 14.79
N SER A 56 -11.28 3.21 14.88
CA SER A 56 -10.03 3.97 15.02
C SER A 56 -8.84 3.22 14.43
N GLY A 57 -7.86 3.97 13.93
CA GLY A 57 -6.54 3.49 13.52
C GLY A 57 -5.43 3.83 14.51
N VAL A 58 -5.76 4.41 15.66
CA VAL A 58 -4.78 4.73 16.70
C VAL A 58 -4.49 3.49 17.54
N LYS A 59 -3.20 3.11 17.62
CA LYS A 59 -2.75 2.01 18.46
C LYS A 59 -3.22 2.15 19.92
N GLY A 60 -3.84 1.09 20.44
CA GLY A 60 -4.34 1.04 21.81
C GLY A 60 -5.67 1.78 22.06
N ASN A 61 -6.33 2.30 21.03
CA ASN A 61 -7.64 2.94 21.15
C ASN A 61 -8.73 1.93 21.62
N PRO A 62 -9.72 2.33 22.44
CA PRO A 62 -10.79 1.44 22.91
C PRO A 62 -11.92 1.18 21.90
N ALA A 63 -11.90 1.80 20.72
CA ALA A 63 -12.92 1.64 19.68
C ALA A 63 -13.22 0.16 19.39
N LYS A 64 -14.48 -0.16 19.08
CA LYS A 64 -14.88 -1.56 18.84
C LYS A 64 -14.15 -2.16 17.65
N ASN A 65 -13.95 -1.38 16.60
CA ASN A 65 -13.31 -1.80 15.36
C ASN A 65 -12.00 -1.04 15.15
N HIS A 66 -10.95 -1.75 14.79
CA HIS A 66 -9.67 -1.19 14.43
C HIS A 66 -9.49 -1.22 12.92
N ARG A 67 -8.98 -0.13 12.36
CA ARG A 67 -8.57 -0.03 10.96
C ARG A 67 -7.13 0.47 10.91
N SER A 68 -6.54 0.47 9.73
CA SER A 68 -5.15 0.88 9.48
C SER A 68 -5.13 2.07 8.52
N PRO A 69 -3.97 2.71 8.25
CA PRO A 69 -3.83 3.59 7.09
C PRO A 69 -3.86 2.84 5.75
N CYS A 70 -3.92 1.50 5.74
CA CYS A 70 -3.89 0.70 4.53
C CYS A 70 -5.32 0.35 4.04
N PRO A 71 -5.78 0.89 2.90
CA PRO A 71 -7.11 0.61 2.37
C PRO A 71 -7.32 -0.87 2.02
N ALA A 72 -6.25 -1.58 1.61
CA ALA A 72 -6.29 -3.01 1.31
C ALA A 72 -6.72 -3.84 2.52
N LEU A 73 -6.04 -3.64 3.66
CA LEU A 73 -6.32 -4.40 4.88
C LEU A 73 -7.70 -4.05 5.45
N ASN A 74 -8.07 -2.78 5.37
CA ASN A 74 -9.37 -2.30 5.80
C ASN A 74 -10.49 -2.91 4.97
N ALA A 75 -10.31 -3.02 3.64
CA ALA A 75 -11.25 -3.71 2.76
C ALA A 75 -11.37 -5.19 3.10
N LEU A 76 -10.26 -5.89 3.33
CA LEU A 76 -10.30 -7.30 3.75
C LEU A 76 -11.08 -7.48 5.07
N ALA A 77 -10.90 -6.61 6.06
CA ALA A 77 -11.69 -6.64 7.30
C ALA A 77 -13.17 -6.28 7.07
N ASN A 78 -13.46 -5.27 6.24
CA ASN A 78 -14.83 -4.87 5.90
C ASN A 78 -15.61 -5.98 5.17
N HIS A 79 -14.91 -6.83 4.44
CA HIS A 79 -15.46 -8.02 3.78
C HIS A 79 -15.32 -9.31 4.60
N GLY A 80 -14.71 -9.26 5.79
CA GLY A 80 -14.57 -10.43 6.67
C GLY A 80 -13.55 -11.47 6.20
N TYR A 81 -12.63 -11.13 5.31
CA TYR A 81 -11.44 -11.96 5.01
C TYR A 81 -10.40 -11.89 6.14
N LEU A 82 -10.40 -10.78 6.89
CA LEU A 82 -9.74 -10.66 8.20
C LEU A 82 -10.83 -10.59 9.29
N PRO A 83 -10.48 -10.77 10.58
CA PRO A 83 -11.38 -10.41 11.68
C PRO A 83 -12.04 -9.05 11.42
N ARG A 84 -13.37 -9.00 11.41
CA ARG A 84 -14.13 -7.81 10.97
C ARG A 84 -13.88 -6.59 11.85
N ASP A 85 -13.62 -6.84 13.13
CA ASP A 85 -13.22 -5.83 14.10
C ASP A 85 -11.77 -5.38 13.93
N GLY A 86 -10.99 -5.98 13.02
CA GLY A 86 -9.58 -5.66 12.77
C GLY A 86 -8.65 -6.00 13.92
N LYS A 87 -9.08 -6.85 14.86
CA LYS A 87 -8.32 -7.23 16.06
C LYS A 87 -7.86 -8.68 15.98
N ASN A 88 -6.78 -8.99 16.69
CA ASN A 88 -6.21 -10.35 16.78
C ASN A 88 -5.92 -10.99 15.41
N VAL A 89 -5.48 -10.18 14.44
CA VAL A 89 -5.05 -10.63 13.12
C VAL A 89 -3.72 -11.38 13.29
N THR A 90 -3.54 -12.47 12.53
CA THR A 90 -2.27 -13.22 12.49
C THR A 90 -1.60 -13.06 11.13
N PRO A 91 -0.26 -13.13 11.04
CA PRO A 91 0.46 -13.10 9.77
C PRO A 91 -0.04 -14.12 8.75
N HIS A 92 -0.35 -15.35 9.19
CA HIS A 92 -0.87 -16.42 8.33
C HIS A 92 -2.22 -16.06 7.71
N VAL A 93 -3.20 -15.62 8.51
CA VAL A 93 -4.53 -15.23 8.01
C VAL A 93 -4.42 -14.04 7.05
N LEU A 94 -3.53 -13.10 7.35
CA LEU A 94 -3.29 -11.97 6.45
C LEU A 94 -2.68 -12.43 5.12
N GLN A 95 -1.66 -13.28 5.17
CA GLN A 95 -1.01 -13.84 3.99
C GLN A 95 -2.01 -14.57 3.08
N ASP A 96 -2.83 -15.46 3.64
CA ASP A 96 -3.86 -16.19 2.89
C ASP A 96 -4.82 -15.22 2.19
N ALA A 97 -5.32 -14.20 2.91
CA ALA A 97 -6.23 -13.21 2.36
C ALA A 97 -5.58 -12.38 1.23
N LEU A 98 -4.30 -12.01 1.35
CA LEU A 98 -3.57 -11.28 0.31
C LEU A 98 -3.39 -12.11 -0.97
N VAL A 99 -3.11 -13.41 -0.84
CA VAL A 99 -2.97 -14.32 -1.98
C VAL A 99 -4.35 -14.60 -2.60
N GLU A 100 -5.36 -14.90 -1.79
CA GLU A 100 -6.68 -15.29 -2.25
C GLU A 100 -7.40 -14.15 -2.99
N VAL A 101 -7.43 -12.96 -2.36
CA VAL A 101 -8.22 -11.82 -2.82
C VAL A 101 -7.43 -10.99 -3.84
N TYR A 102 -6.17 -10.68 -3.57
CA TYR A 102 -5.38 -9.77 -4.40
C TYR A 102 -4.42 -10.46 -5.38
N ASN A 103 -4.39 -11.80 -5.37
CA ASN A 103 -3.47 -12.60 -6.16
C ASN A 103 -2.01 -12.14 -6.01
N LEU A 104 -1.61 -11.76 -4.79
CA LEU A 104 -0.19 -11.58 -4.52
C LEU A 104 0.52 -12.93 -4.65
N ASP A 105 1.73 -12.92 -5.21
CA ASP A 105 2.55 -14.12 -5.19
C ASP A 105 2.91 -14.49 -3.73
N GLN A 106 3.04 -15.78 -3.47
CA GLN A 106 3.31 -16.32 -2.15
C GLN A 106 4.49 -15.63 -1.45
N SER A 107 5.60 -15.41 -2.18
CA SER A 107 6.82 -14.82 -1.63
C SER A 107 6.67 -13.33 -1.31
N LEU A 108 5.90 -12.59 -2.11
CA LEU A 108 5.55 -11.21 -1.79
C LEU A 108 4.62 -11.15 -0.55
N ALA A 109 3.62 -12.03 -0.46
CA ALA A 109 2.75 -12.08 0.70
C ALA A 109 3.53 -12.43 1.99
N GLU A 110 4.43 -13.42 1.94
CA GLU A 110 5.36 -13.77 3.03
C GLU A 110 6.23 -12.58 3.43
N PHE A 111 6.81 -11.89 2.45
CA PHE A 111 7.64 -10.72 2.70
C PHE A 111 6.86 -9.63 3.45
N LEU A 112 5.64 -9.31 3.02
CA LEU A 112 4.80 -8.27 3.61
C LEU A 112 4.39 -8.57 5.06
N VAL A 113 4.25 -9.85 5.44
CA VAL A 113 3.85 -10.23 6.80
C VAL A 113 5.03 -10.58 7.72
N SER A 114 6.24 -10.69 7.18
CA SER A 114 7.42 -11.23 7.86
C SER A 114 7.87 -10.45 9.12
N THR A 115 7.54 -9.16 9.21
CA THR A 115 7.91 -8.30 10.35
C THR A 115 6.74 -8.02 11.30
N LEU A 116 5.57 -8.62 11.06
CA LEU A 116 4.40 -8.45 11.90
C LEU A 116 4.50 -9.32 13.15
N ALA A 117 3.89 -8.87 14.24
CA ALA A 117 3.79 -9.68 15.45
C ALA A 117 2.90 -10.92 15.21
N ASP A 118 3.12 -11.98 15.99
CA ASP A 118 2.33 -13.24 15.92
C ASP A 118 0.82 -12.99 15.98
N LYS A 119 0.42 -11.96 16.73
CA LYS A 119 -0.93 -11.39 16.76
C LYS A 119 -0.82 -9.87 16.84
N PHE A 120 -1.60 -9.18 16.01
CA PHE A 120 -1.64 -7.72 15.98
C PHE A 120 -3.06 -7.22 15.69
N SER A 121 -3.25 -5.92 15.86
CA SER A 121 -4.44 -5.18 15.47
C SER A 121 -4.13 -4.31 14.26
N LEU A 122 -5.09 -4.08 13.37
CA LEU A 122 -4.89 -3.17 12.23
C LEU A 122 -4.46 -1.75 12.65
N ALA A 123 -4.90 -1.28 13.82
CA ALA A 123 -4.49 0.01 14.37
C ALA A 123 -3.00 0.05 14.80
N ASP A 124 -2.34 -1.09 14.98
CA ASP A 124 -0.91 -1.13 15.27
C ASP A 124 -0.08 -0.65 14.07
N LEU A 125 -0.63 -0.77 12.86
CA LEU A 125 -0.01 -0.29 11.61
C LEU A 125 -0.15 1.22 11.41
N GLY A 126 -0.99 1.88 12.22
CA GLY A 126 -1.13 3.35 12.25
C GLY A 126 -0.10 4.05 13.13
N GLU A 127 0.84 3.32 13.74
CA GLU A 127 1.95 3.93 14.46
C GLU A 127 2.92 4.59 13.47
N HIS A 128 3.10 5.90 13.65
CA HIS A 128 3.90 6.73 12.74
C HIS A 128 5.34 6.24 12.63
N ASN A 129 5.86 6.21 11.39
CA ASN A 129 7.19 5.74 11.01
C ASN A 129 7.48 4.24 11.22
N VAL A 130 6.48 3.43 11.57
CA VAL A 130 6.61 1.96 11.52
C VAL A 130 6.25 1.48 10.10
N VAL A 131 4.98 1.63 9.74
CA VAL A 131 4.45 1.41 8.38
C VAL A 131 3.87 2.71 7.84
N GLU A 132 3.04 3.38 8.64
CA GLU A 132 2.50 4.72 8.37
C GLU A 132 3.62 5.74 8.11
N HIS A 133 3.38 6.65 7.16
CA HIS A 133 4.31 7.71 6.79
C HIS A 133 3.58 8.92 6.18
N ASP A 134 4.23 10.08 6.29
CA ASP A 134 3.78 11.34 5.68
C ASP A 134 3.76 11.29 4.15
N ALA A 135 3.14 12.29 3.52
CA ALA A 135 2.89 12.34 2.08
C ALA A 135 2.06 11.15 1.59
N SER A 136 1.13 10.64 2.41
CA SER A 136 0.18 9.60 2.03
C SER A 136 -0.76 10.07 0.90
N LEU A 137 -1.31 9.12 0.11
CA LEU A 137 -2.19 9.46 -1.02
C LEU A 137 -3.47 10.17 -0.57
N VAL A 138 -4.08 9.70 0.52
CA VAL A 138 -5.41 10.16 0.96
C VAL A 138 -5.53 10.29 2.48
N HIS A 139 -4.42 10.25 3.20
CA HIS A 139 -4.35 10.46 4.65
C HIS A 139 -3.53 11.72 4.94
N ASP A 140 -3.88 12.40 6.02
CA ASP A 140 -3.11 13.52 6.53
C ASP A 140 -1.73 13.06 7.00
N ASP A 141 -0.78 13.98 6.99
CA ASP A 141 0.50 13.79 7.65
C ASP A 141 0.31 13.76 9.18
N ALA A 142 1.17 13.03 9.89
CA ALA A 142 0.96 12.72 11.31
C ALA A 142 0.94 13.97 12.21
N CYS A 143 1.62 15.05 11.80
CA CYS A 143 1.65 16.31 12.54
C CYS A 143 0.27 16.98 12.69
N ILE A 144 -0.70 16.65 11.82
CA ILE A 144 -2.08 17.15 11.89
C ILE A 144 -2.83 16.51 13.07
N GLY A 145 -2.44 15.30 13.47
CA GLY A 145 -3.02 14.60 14.61
C GLY A 145 -4.42 14.02 14.36
N THR A 146 -4.81 13.81 13.11
CA THR A 146 -6.01 13.03 12.77
C THR A 146 -5.78 11.54 12.98
N ASP A 147 -6.87 10.79 13.13
CA ASP A 147 -6.77 9.32 13.21
C ASP A 147 -6.16 8.79 11.91
N PRO A 148 -5.10 7.95 11.95
CA PRO A 148 -4.36 7.52 10.77
C PRO A 148 -5.18 6.63 9.82
N SER A 149 -6.31 6.07 10.25
CA SER A 149 -7.24 5.36 9.37
C SER A 149 -8.25 6.29 8.67
N SER A 150 -8.33 7.56 9.07
CA SER A 150 -9.28 8.51 8.48
C SER A 150 -8.81 8.98 7.11
N VAL A 151 -9.72 8.92 6.14
CA VAL A 151 -9.49 9.40 4.78
C VAL A 151 -9.71 10.91 4.74
N ASN A 152 -8.69 11.67 4.35
CA ASN A 152 -8.83 13.08 4.01
C ASN A 152 -9.56 13.20 2.66
N MET A 153 -10.81 13.65 2.72
CA MET A 153 -11.67 13.76 1.53
C MET A 153 -11.22 14.84 0.54
N THR A 154 -10.46 15.84 0.96
CA THR A 154 -9.86 16.84 0.06
C THR A 154 -8.75 16.21 -0.77
N LEU A 155 -7.83 15.48 -0.14
CA LEU A 155 -6.78 14.73 -0.82
C LEU A 155 -7.39 13.67 -1.76
N ALA A 156 -8.34 12.88 -1.26
CA ALA A 156 -9.01 11.87 -2.06
C ALA A 156 -9.73 12.48 -3.28
N SER A 157 -10.45 13.59 -3.11
CA SER A 157 -11.10 14.27 -4.23
C SER A 157 -10.09 14.84 -5.23
N SER A 158 -8.96 15.38 -4.75
CA SER A 158 -7.87 15.88 -5.60
C SER A 158 -7.25 14.76 -6.46
N LEU A 159 -7.03 13.58 -5.89
CA LEU A 159 -6.57 12.41 -6.65
C LEU A 159 -7.61 11.94 -7.68
N LEU A 160 -8.87 11.76 -7.26
CA LEU A 160 -9.93 11.23 -8.13
C LEU A 160 -10.26 12.18 -9.29
N ALA A 161 -10.06 13.49 -9.13
CA ALA A 161 -10.22 14.47 -10.19
C ALA A 161 -9.17 14.34 -11.33
N ARG A 162 -8.12 13.53 -11.14
CA ARG A 162 -7.04 13.30 -12.13
C ARG A 162 -7.33 12.18 -13.12
N GLY A 163 -8.55 11.66 -13.14
CA GLY A 163 -9.01 10.74 -14.17
C GLY A 163 -8.84 11.36 -15.56
N ASN A 164 -8.33 10.58 -16.52
CA ASN A 164 -8.28 11.00 -17.91
C ASN A 164 -9.69 11.04 -18.54
N LYS A 165 -9.78 11.28 -19.85
CA LYS A 165 -11.05 11.26 -20.59
C LYS A 165 -11.86 9.96 -20.43
N ASP A 166 -11.16 8.84 -20.18
CA ASP A 166 -11.74 7.51 -19.99
C ASP A 166 -12.00 7.20 -18.51
N GLN A 167 -11.89 8.22 -17.64
CA GLN A 167 -12.05 8.13 -16.18
C GLN A 167 -11.07 7.16 -15.51
N CYS A 168 -9.83 7.10 -16.02
CA CYS A 168 -8.74 6.31 -15.42
C CYS A 168 -7.62 7.20 -14.88
N ILE A 169 -7.14 6.86 -13.69
CA ILE A 169 -5.90 7.39 -13.11
C ILE A 169 -4.76 6.52 -13.65
N THR A 170 -3.89 7.14 -14.44
CA THR A 170 -2.76 6.46 -15.10
C THR A 170 -1.50 6.50 -14.23
N ARG A 171 -0.49 5.69 -14.56
CA ARG A 171 0.86 5.81 -13.96
C ARG A 171 1.38 7.26 -13.96
N MET A 172 1.18 7.99 -15.06
CA MET A 172 1.65 9.37 -15.19
C MET A 172 0.96 10.29 -14.18
N THR A 173 -0.38 10.26 -14.14
CA THR A 173 -1.14 11.15 -13.26
C THR A 173 -0.99 10.79 -11.79
N LEU A 174 -0.88 9.49 -11.46
CA LEU A 174 -0.59 9.04 -10.10
C LEU A 174 0.83 9.44 -9.65
N ALA A 175 1.83 9.28 -10.51
CA ALA A 175 3.21 9.68 -10.21
C ALA A 175 3.34 11.20 -10.01
N ALA A 176 2.67 12.00 -10.85
CA ALA A 176 2.62 13.45 -10.65
C ALA A 176 1.97 13.81 -9.30
N TYR A 177 0.83 13.19 -8.97
CA TYR A 177 0.18 13.41 -7.68
C TYR A 177 1.04 13.03 -6.48
N ARG A 178 1.77 11.90 -6.55
CA ARG A 178 2.73 11.49 -5.50
C ARG A 178 3.80 12.55 -5.28
N ARG A 179 4.36 13.10 -6.37
CA ARG A 179 5.35 14.18 -6.28
C ARG A 179 4.77 15.45 -5.65
N GLU A 180 3.53 15.78 -5.98
CA GLU A 180 2.85 16.93 -5.38
C GLU A 180 2.60 16.72 -3.89
N ARG A 181 2.18 15.51 -3.46
CA ARG A 181 2.07 15.17 -2.03
C ARG A 181 3.41 15.29 -1.31
N GLU A 182 4.50 14.78 -1.90
CA GLU A 182 5.86 14.96 -1.35
C GLU A 182 6.22 16.46 -1.21
N ALA A 183 5.90 17.28 -2.21
CA ALA A 183 6.20 18.72 -2.17
C ALA A 183 5.34 19.47 -1.15
N GLU A 184 4.06 19.12 -1.04
CA GLU A 184 3.13 19.68 -0.05
C GLU A 184 3.56 19.33 1.37
N SER A 185 3.90 18.07 1.63
CA SER A 185 4.41 17.63 2.93
C SER A 185 5.74 18.27 3.27
N ALA A 186 6.68 18.36 2.32
CA ALA A 186 7.94 19.08 2.53
C ALA A 186 7.76 20.56 2.90
N ALA A 187 6.68 21.20 2.43
CA ALA A 187 6.40 22.59 2.72
C ALA A 187 5.67 22.81 4.06
N ASN A 188 4.93 21.81 4.56
CA ASN A 188 3.97 22.00 5.65
C ASN A 188 4.20 21.08 6.88
N THR A 189 5.04 20.06 6.75
CA THR A 189 5.25 19.05 7.80
C THR A 189 6.63 19.22 8.44
N PRO A 190 6.68 19.43 9.78
CA PRO A 190 7.94 19.49 10.50
C PRO A 190 8.80 18.24 10.27
N ASP A 191 10.12 18.44 10.14
CA ASP A 191 11.12 17.37 10.01
C ASP A 191 10.91 16.40 8.82
N PHE A 192 10.06 16.75 7.84
CA PHE A 192 9.72 15.88 6.71
C PHE A 192 10.95 15.38 5.94
N GLU A 193 11.97 16.22 5.71
CA GLU A 193 13.18 15.80 5.01
C GLU A 193 14.01 14.77 5.81
N GLU A 194 13.88 14.75 7.13
CA GLU A 194 14.56 13.81 8.01
C GLU A 194 13.81 12.47 8.08
N THR A 195 12.47 12.51 8.10
CA THR A 195 11.61 11.32 8.21
C THR A 195 11.35 10.65 6.85
N PHE A 196 11.20 11.44 5.78
CA PHE A 196 10.91 10.95 4.42
C PHE A 196 12.18 10.53 3.66
N THR A 197 12.83 9.49 4.19
CA THR A 197 14.05 8.91 3.62
C THR A 197 13.81 8.24 2.25
N ALA A 198 14.89 7.86 1.55
CA ALA A 198 14.81 7.08 0.31
C ALA A 198 14.03 5.76 0.48
N GLN A 199 14.05 5.15 1.67
CA GLN A 199 13.27 3.96 1.97
C GLN A 199 11.77 4.27 2.08
N ARG A 200 11.38 5.40 2.67
CA ARG A 200 9.97 5.84 2.72
C ARG A 200 9.47 6.23 1.34
N ALA A 201 10.31 6.91 0.55
CA ALA A 201 10.02 7.15 -0.86
C ALA A 201 9.81 5.82 -1.62
N LEU A 202 10.66 4.81 -1.42
CA LEU A 202 10.47 3.50 -2.06
C LEU A 202 9.14 2.83 -1.66
N THR A 203 8.81 2.87 -0.37
CA THR A 203 7.58 2.29 0.18
C THR A 203 6.34 2.96 -0.41
N SER A 204 6.28 4.28 -0.36
CA SER A 204 5.13 5.07 -0.82
C SER A 204 4.82 4.94 -2.31
N TYR A 205 5.86 4.82 -3.16
CA TYR A 205 5.67 4.53 -4.59
C TYR A 205 5.30 3.06 -4.82
N SER A 206 5.76 2.15 -3.96
CA SER A 206 5.39 0.74 -4.04
C SER A 206 3.94 0.48 -3.65
N GLU A 207 3.39 1.21 -2.69
CA GLU A 207 1.95 1.19 -2.38
C GLU A 207 1.11 1.64 -3.60
N SER A 208 1.55 2.70 -4.27
CA SER A 208 0.93 3.20 -5.49
C SER A 208 1.02 2.17 -6.63
N ALA A 209 2.17 1.51 -6.78
CA ALA A 209 2.37 0.46 -7.76
C ALA A 209 1.48 -0.77 -7.48
N VAL A 210 1.44 -1.23 -6.23
CA VAL A 210 0.61 -2.36 -5.81
C VAL A 210 -0.87 -2.04 -5.98
N MET A 211 -1.31 -0.81 -5.68
CA MET A 211 -2.69 -0.39 -5.95
C MET A 211 -3.04 -0.53 -7.45
N LEU A 212 -2.16 -0.06 -8.35
CA LEU A 212 -2.39 -0.20 -9.79
C LEU A 212 -2.37 -1.66 -10.25
N LEU A 213 -1.52 -2.50 -9.67
CA LEU A 213 -1.39 -3.91 -10.02
C LEU A 213 -2.54 -4.76 -9.49
N VAL A 214 -3.06 -4.44 -8.31
CA VAL A 214 -4.11 -5.20 -7.63
C VAL A 214 -5.50 -4.77 -8.05
N MET A 215 -5.75 -3.47 -8.14
CA MET A 215 -7.10 -2.88 -8.36
C MET A 215 -7.28 -2.27 -9.76
N GLY A 216 -6.23 -2.23 -10.57
CA GLY A 216 -6.22 -1.62 -11.88
C GLY A 216 -6.33 -2.60 -13.04
N ASP A 217 -6.39 -2.04 -14.24
CA ASP A 217 -6.29 -2.76 -15.50
C ASP A 217 -4.82 -3.08 -15.81
N GLU A 218 -4.57 -4.36 -16.09
CA GLU A 218 -3.22 -4.89 -16.30
C GLU A 218 -2.55 -4.29 -17.55
N ALA A 219 -3.29 -4.18 -18.65
CA ALA A 219 -2.76 -3.79 -19.96
C ALA A 219 -2.31 -2.33 -20.00
N THR A 220 -3.06 -1.45 -19.33
CA THR A 220 -2.79 -0.02 -19.26
C THR A 220 -1.98 0.36 -18.02
N THR A 221 -1.96 -0.49 -17.00
CA THR A 221 -1.44 -0.19 -15.66
C THR A 221 -2.06 1.12 -15.15
N SER A 222 -3.38 1.15 -15.12
CA SER A 222 -4.18 2.29 -14.67
C SER A 222 -5.35 1.78 -13.82
N ILE A 223 -5.92 2.64 -12.98
CA ILE A 223 -7.09 2.30 -12.15
C ILE A 223 -8.25 3.22 -12.54
N SER A 224 -9.47 2.69 -12.63
CA SER A 224 -10.65 3.53 -12.86
C SER A 224 -10.89 4.43 -11.65
N VAL A 225 -11.45 5.63 -11.86
CA VAL A 225 -11.82 6.55 -10.78
C VAL A 225 -12.81 5.90 -9.82
N ASP A 226 -13.71 5.05 -10.32
CA ASP A 226 -14.67 4.33 -9.49
C ASP A 226 -14.02 3.23 -8.64
N HIS A 227 -13.09 2.45 -9.19
CA HIS A 227 -12.30 1.50 -8.39
C HIS A 227 -11.46 2.22 -7.35
N ALA A 228 -10.78 3.31 -7.72
CA ALA A 228 -9.99 4.10 -6.79
C ALA A 228 -10.87 4.68 -5.67
N ARG A 229 -12.06 5.18 -5.98
CA ARG A 229 -13.03 5.66 -5.00
C ARG A 229 -13.49 4.54 -4.06
N SER A 230 -13.87 3.40 -4.62
CA SER A 230 -14.33 2.25 -3.82
C SER A 230 -13.23 1.75 -2.89
N PHE A 231 -12.00 1.65 -3.39
CA PHE A 231 -10.89 1.13 -2.63
C PHE A 231 -10.34 2.11 -1.60
N LEU A 232 -10.01 3.34 -2.00
CA LEU A 232 -9.34 4.32 -1.14
C LEU A 232 -10.29 5.01 -0.17
N ILE A 233 -11.52 5.31 -0.61
CA ILE A 233 -12.49 6.05 0.21
C ILE A 233 -13.42 5.11 0.92
N GLN A 234 -14.02 4.16 0.20
CA GLN A 234 -15.01 3.25 0.77
C GLN A 234 -14.37 2.04 1.43
N GLU A 235 -13.07 1.78 1.22
CA GLU A 235 -12.38 0.58 1.72
C GLU A 235 -13.20 -0.67 1.40
N ARG A 236 -13.63 -0.75 0.15
CA ARG A 236 -14.49 -1.79 -0.39
C ARG A 236 -13.79 -2.40 -1.61
N ILE A 237 -13.88 -3.72 -1.71
CA ILE A 237 -13.50 -4.43 -2.94
C ILE A 237 -14.63 -4.12 -3.95
N PRO A 238 -14.32 -3.53 -5.13
CA PRO A 238 -15.35 -3.21 -6.13
C PRO A 238 -16.23 -4.41 -6.48
N ASP A 239 -17.50 -4.18 -6.80
CA ASP A 239 -18.45 -5.27 -7.05
C ASP A 239 -18.13 -6.04 -8.35
N ASP A 240 -17.50 -5.38 -9.31
CA ASP A 240 -16.98 -5.91 -10.57
C ASP A 240 -15.48 -6.24 -10.50
N TYR A 241 -14.92 -6.32 -9.30
CA TYR A 241 -13.52 -6.67 -9.11
C TYR A 241 -13.20 -8.07 -9.63
N GLU A 242 -12.24 -8.12 -10.56
CA GLU A 242 -11.54 -9.35 -10.91
C GLU A 242 -10.11 -9.27 -10.38
N LYS A 243 -9.69 -10.29 -9.62
CA LYS A 243 -8.29 -10.36 -9.17
C LYS A 243 -7.33 -10.44 -10.37
N PRO A 244 -6.09 -9.93 -10.23
CA PRO A 244 -5.11 -9.97 -11.31
C PRO A 244 -4.97 -11.37 -11.92
N LYS A 245 -4.93 -11.49 -13.24
CA LYS A 245 -4.85 -12.81 -13.92
C LYS A 245 -3.49 -13.48 -13.73
N VAL A 246 -2.46 -12.67 -13.54
CA VAL A 246 -1.10 -13.10 -13.24
C VAL A 246 -0.75 -12.66 -11.83
N PRO A 247 -0.10 -13.50 -11.01
CA PRO A 247 0.29 -13.11 -9.66
C PRO A 247 1.08 -11.80 -9.63
N VAL A 248 0.73 -10.93 -8.69
CA VAL A 248 1.47 -9.69 -8.42
C VAL A 248 2.73 -10.06 -7.66
N THR A 249 3.89 -9.92 -8.31
CA THR A 249 5.18 -10.32 -7.73
C THR A 249 5.97 -9.16 -7.18
N LEU A 250 6.89 -9.43 -6.24
CA LEU A 250 7.84 -8.43 -5.75
C LEU A 250 8.59 -7.73 -6.90
N PHE A 251 9.07 -8.51 -7.88
CA PHE A 251 9.75 -7.98 -9.06
C PHE A 251 8.85 -7.04 -9.87
N ARG A 252 7.61 -7.45 -10.13
CA ARG A 252 6.65 -6.65 -10.91
C ARG A 252 6.30 -5.36 -10.18
N SER A 253 6.07 -5.43 -8.87
CA SER A 253 5.82 -4.27 -8.02
C SER A 253 6.99 -3.28 -8.10
N LEU A 254 8.22 -3.73 -7.87
CA LEU A 254 9.41 -2.87 -7.95
C LEU A 254 9.64 -2.27 -9.34
N TRP A 255 9.30 -3.01 -10.41
CA TRP A 255 9.38 -2.49 -11.78
C TRP A 255 8.41 -1.32 -12.01
N ILE A 256 7.17 -1.45 -11.56
CA ILE A 256 6.19 -0.36 -11.65
C ILE A 256 6.56 0.79 -10.71
N THR A 257 7.06 0.51 -9.50
CA THR A 257 7.59 1.52 -8.57
C THR A 257 8.66 2.38 -9.24
N LEU A 258 9.63 1.76 -9.92
CA LEU A 258 10.69 2.48 -10.63
C LEU A 258 10.11 3.38 -11.71
N GLN A 259 9.16 2.88 -12.50
CA GLN A 259 8.49 3.68 -13.53
C GLN A 259 7.75 4.88 -12.92
N LEU A 260 6.98 4.68 -11.85
CA LEU A 260 6.30 5.77 -11.16
C LEU A 260 7.30 6.80 -10.64
N LYS A 261 8.42 6.39 -10.05
CA LYS A 261 9.43 7.36 -9.56
C LYS A 261 10.08 8.15 -10.70
N VAL A 262 10.38 7.51 -11.83
CA VAL A 262 10.89 8.21 -13.02
C VAL A 262 9.85 9.21 -13.56
N LEU A 263 8.59 8.80 -13.69
CA LEU A 263 7.52 9.68 -14.15
C LEU A 263 7.29 10.87 -13.21
N ALA A 264 7.37 10.64 -11.90
CA ALA A 264 7.28 11.69 -10.89
C ALA A 264 8.42 12.70 -11.07
N LEU A 265 9.67 12.24 -11.21
CA LEU A 265 10.84 13.11 -11.45
C LEU A 265 10.74 13.94 -12.73
N LEU A 266 9.99 13.46 -13.74
CA LEU A 266 9.73 14.18 -14.99
C LEU A 266 8.49 15.08 -14.92
N SER A 267 7.62 14.92 -13.92
CA SER A 267 6.39 15.70 -13.77
C SER A 267 6.67 17.06 -13.14
N PRO A 268 6.10 18.17 -13.64
CA PRO A 268 6.22 19.46 -12.96
C PRO A 268 5.47 19.44 -11.63
N ILE A 269 5.96 20.19 -10.64
CA ILE A 269 5.16 20.52 -9.44
C ILE A 269 4.28 21.69 -9.85
N LEU A 270 2.97 21.45 -9.96
CA LEU A 270 2.01 22.53 -10.13
C LEU A 270 1.87 23.22 -8.77
N GLY A 271 2.39 24.44 -8.66
CA GLY A 271 2.30 25.26 -7.45
C GLY A 271 0.93 25.89 -7.24
#